data_AF-A0A444R440-F1
#
_entry.id   AF-A0A444R440-F1
#
_cell.length_a   1.000
_cell.length_b   1.000
_cell.length_c   1.000
_cell.angle_alpha   90.00
_cell.angle_beta   90.00
_cell.angle_gamma   90.00
#
_symmetry.space_group_name_H-M   'P 1'
#
loop_
_entity.id
_entity.type
_entity.pdbx_description
1 polymer ?
#
loop_
_entity_poly.entity_id
_entity_poly.type
_entity_poly.pdbx_seq_one_letter_code
_entity_poly.pdbx_strand_id
1 'polypeptide(L)' 'QAIGAPLFRQIEESGADLVVTDCETCKWQIEMSTSLRCEHPITLLAQALA' A
#
# COMPACT_ATOMS: atom_id res chain seq x y z
N GLN A 1 11.88 0.29 -9.71
CA GLN A 1 11.95 1.18 -8.54
C GLN A 1 12.00 2.68 -8.85
N ALA A 2 12.80 3.18 -9.81
CA ALA A 2 12.89 4.63 -10.06
C ALA A 2 11.54 5.33 -10.36
N ILE A 3 10.65 4.69 -11.14
CA ILE A 3 9.33 5.24 -11.49
C ILE A 3 8.44 5.39 -10.24
N GLY A 4 8.51 4.45 -9.29
CA GLY A 4 7.68 4.45 -8.07
C GLY A 4 8.21 5.32 -6.94
N ALA A 5 9.46 5.79 -7.02
CA ALA A 5 10.10 6.53 -5.93
C ALA A 5 9.30 7.76 -5.42
N PRO A 6 8.64 8.58 -6.27
CA PRO A 6 7.82 9.68 -5.78
C PRO A 6 6.61 9.21 -4.96
N LEU A 7 5.97 8.11 -5.36
CA LEU A 7 4.84 7.52 -4.64
C LEU A 7 5.28 6.95 -3.30
N PHE A 8 6.37 6.19 -3.27
CA PHE A 8 6.88 5.58 -2.03
C PHE A 8 7.22 6.64 -0.97
N ARG A 9 7.83 7.76 -1.39
CA ARG A 9 8.06 8.91 -0.50
C ARG A 9 6.76 9.47 0.06
N GLN A 10 5.75 9.69 -0.78
CA GLN A 10 4.46 10.21 -0.34
C GLN A 10 3.78 9.27 0.67
N ILE A 11 3.91 7.96 0.48
CA ILE A 11 3.39 6.96 1.41
C ILE A 11 4.04 7.13 2.79
N GLU A 12 5.36 7.17 2.87
CA GLU A 12 6.09 7.35 4.15
C GLU A 12 5.78 8.69 4.82
N GLU A 13 5.58 9.75 4.04
CA GLU A 13 5.30 11.10 4.55
C GLU A 13 3.81 11.32 4.88
N SER A 14 2.92 10.40 4.50
CA SER A 14 1.46 10.58 4.60
C SER A 14 0.90 10.52 6.03
N GLY A 15 1.59 9.84 6.94
CA GLY A 15 1.05 9.51 8.27
C GLY A 15 -0.12 8.51 8.24
N ALA A 16 -0.33 7.81 7.13
CA ALA A 16 -1.34 6.76 7.03
C ALA A 16 -0.89 5.45 7.69
N ASP A 17 -1.86 4.66 8.18
CA ASP A 17 -1.58 3.37 8.83
C ASP A 17 -1.51 2.19 7.87
N LEU A 18 -2.08 2.32 6.66
CA LEU A 18 -2.26 1.23 5.69
C LEU A 18 -2.34 1.78 4.27
N VAL A 19 -1.75 1.06 3.31
CA VAL A 19 -1.94 1.30 1.87
C VAL A 19 -2.93 0.31 1.30
N VAL A 20 -3.82 0.76 0.42
CA VAL A 20 -4.82 -0.11 -0.25
C VAL A 20 -4.63 -0.04 -1.75
N THR A 21 -4.53 -1.21 -2.40
CA THR A 21 -4.41 -1.33 -3.86
C THR A 21 -5.03 -2.62 -4.36
N ASP A 22 -5.71 -2.58 -5.50
CA ASP A 22 -6.29 -3.74 -6.18
C ASP A 22 -5.32 -4.45 -7.13
N CYS A 23 -4.11 -3.90 -7.32
CA CYS A 23 -3.09 -4.46 -8.18
C CYS A 23 -2.00 -5.19 -7.37
N GLU A 24 -1.88 -6.49 -7.56
CA GLU A 24 -0.91 -7.32 -6.82
C GLU A 24 0.55 -6.90 -7.07
N THR A 25 0.88 -6.50 -8.30
CA THR A 25 2.24 -6.03 -8.60
C THR A 25 2.52 -4.67 -7.95
N CYS A 26 1.52 -3.80 -7.83
CA CYS A 26 1.65 -2.55 -7.08
C CYS A 26 1.85 -2.84 -5.58
N LYS A 27 1.06 -3.76 -5.01
CA LYS A 27 1.22 -4.22 -3.62
C LYS A 27 2.65 -4.66 -3.36
N TRP A 28 3.20 -5.57 -4.18
CA TRP A 28 4.58 -6.03 -4.00
C TRP A 28 5.60 -4.89 -4.10
N GLN A 29 5.49 -4.01 -5.08
CA GLN A 29 6.41 -2.88 -5.21
C GLN A 29 6.36 -1.96 -3.99
N ILE A 30 5.16 -1.70 -3.44
CA ILE A 30 4.96 -0.86 -2.25
C ILE A 30 5.52 -1.54 -1.01
N GLU A 31 5.19 -2.80 -0.74
CA GLU A 31 5.68 -3.54 0.44
C GLU A 31 7.20 -3.76 0.39
N MET A 32 7.79 -3.88 -0.79
CA MET A 32 9.25 -3.97 -0.95
C MET A 32 9.97 -2.63 -0.76
N SER A 33 9.26 -1.50 -0.84
CA SER A 33 9.87 -0.16 -0.93
C SER A 33 9.39 0.82 0.13
N THR A 34 8.47 0.42 1.00
CA THR A 34 7.91 1.24 2.08
C THR A 34 7.74 0.42 3.36
N SER A 35 7.60 1.11 4.48
CA SER A 35 7.38 0.53 5.80
C SER A 35 5.93 0.10 6.05
N LEU A 36 4.99 0.57 5.23
CA LEU A 36 3.56 0.30 5.40
C LEU A 36 3.15 -1.03 4.77
N ARG A 37 2.26 -1.73 5.47
CA ARG A 37 1.55 -2.89 4.93
C ARG A 37 0.64 -2.44 3.78
N CYS A 38 0.47 -3.29 2.77
CA CYS A 38 -0.40 -2.99 1.64
C CYS A 38 -1.43 -4.11 1.42
N GLU A 39 -2.70 -3.75 1.26
CA GLU A 39 -3.80 -4.73 1.18
C GLU A 39 -4.73 -4.52 0.00
N HIS A 40 -5.36 -5.62 -0.42
CA HIS A 40 -6.42 -5.57 -1.40
C HIS A 40 -7.69 -4.93 -0.78
N PRO A 41 -8.42 -4.05 -1.49
CA PRO A 41 -9.61 -3.39 -0.96
C PRO A 41 -10.65 -4.35 -0.38
N ILE A 42 -10.87 -5.51 -1.03
CA ILE A 42 -11.79 -6.54 -0.54
C ILE A 42 -11.39 -7.08 0.84
N THR A 43 -10.09 -7.24 1.10
CA THR A 43 -9.60 -7.69 2.42
C THR A 43 -9.95 -6.68 3.51
N LEU A 44 -9.77 -5.39 3.23
CA LEU A 44 -10.12 -4.33 4.18
C LEU A 44 -11.64 -4.30 4.44
N LEU A 45 -12.46 -4.40 3.39
CA LEU A 45 -13.92 -4.47 3.53
C LEU A 45 -14.37 -5.70 4.32
N ALA A 46 -13.76 -6.86 4.06
CA ALA A 46 -14.06 -8.09 4.81
C ALA A 46 -13.71 -7.95 6.31
N GLN A 47 -12.60 -7.28 6.64
CA GLN A 47 -12.23 -6.98 8.03
C GLN A 47 -13.19 -6.01 8.71
N ALA A 48 -13.75 -5.05 7.98
CA ALA A 48 -14.68 -4.06 8.52
C ALA A 48 -16.10 -4.59 8.75
N LEU A 49 -16.47 -5.68 8.05
CA LEU A 49 -17.79 -6.32 8.16
C LEU A 49 -17.81 -7.50 9.15
N ALA A 50 -16.66 -7.87 9.71
CA ALA A 50 -16.51 -8.91 10.72
C ALA A 50 -16.74 -8.37 12.13
#